data_AF-A0A8S2Q6N1-F1
#
_entry.id   AF-A0A8S2Q6N1-F1
#
_cell.length_a   1.000
_cell.length_b   1.000
_cell.length_c   1.000
_cell.angle_alpha   90.00
_cell.angle_beta   90.00
_cell.angle_gamma   90.00
#
_symmetry.space_group_name_H-M   'P 1'
#
loop_
_entity.id
_entity.type
_entity.pdbx_description
1 polymer ?
#
loop_
_entity_poly.entity_id
_entity_poly.type
_entity_poly.pdbx_seq_one_letter_code
_entity_poly.pdbx_strand_id
1 'polypeptide(L)'
;MQHVKTSIRCVRAPVDFEDIPLSSNVANDEMKLIDGCREVAAEYPDIKFDIMIINNTCMQLVNRPTQFDVMVTTNLYENMISNVCAGLVAGSKYGKYIANPSGILFAVANMLKYLGLDQHCSTIRNAVLYTIQEHKIKTADIGSTSTTTQFIGCALNGIVKMTSQIVFNYEITNIYQEIEVKQEANQSDRIDFDTGAEID
;
A
#
# COMPACT_ATOMS: atom_id res chain seq x y z
N MET A 1 -2.37 -24.31 34.47
CA MET A 1 -1.52 -24.31 33.26
C MET A 1 -2.47 -24.21 32.08
N GLN A 2 -2.62 -23.01 31.50
CA GLN A 2 -3.61 -22.74 30.45
C GLN A 2 -3.11 -23.45 29.19
N HIS A 3 -3.88 -24.42 28.66
CA HIS A 3 -3.54 -25.08 27.40
C HIS A 3 -3.41 -24.01 26.32
N VAL A 4 -2.18 -23.74 25.87
CA VAL A 4 -1.94 -22.90 24.68
C VAL A 4 -2.39 -23.75 23.51
N LYS A 5 -3.64 -23.58 23.07
CA LYS A 5 -4.12 -24.16 21.82
C LYS A 5 -3.40 -23.44 20.69
N THR A 6 -2.36 -24.06 20.14
CA THR A 6 -1.65 -23.55 18.97
C THR A 6 -2.65 -23.23 17.86
N SER A 7 -2.54 -22.02 17.31
CA SER A 7 -3.37 -21.57 16.20
C SER A 7 -2.52 -21.24 14.97
N ILE A 8 -2.98 -21.69 13.80
CA ILE A 8 -2.36 -21.39 12.51
C ILE A 8 -3.26 -20.38 11.79
N ARG A 9 -2.66 -19.28 11.33
CA ARG A 9 -3.37 -18.26 10.54
C ARG A 9 -2.78 -18.16 9.15
N CYS A 10 -3.57 -18.50 8.14
CA CYS A 10 -3.21 -18.29 6.74
C CYS A 10 -3.53 -16.86 6.32
N VAL A 11 -2.58 -16.18 5.66
CA VAL A 11 -2.75 -14.79 5.23
C VAL A 11 -2.97 -14.70 3.73
N ARG A 12 -3.94 -13.87 3.32
CA ARG A 12 -4.34 -13.70 1.91
C ARG A 12 -4.63 -12.26 1.51
N ALA A 13 -4.77 -11.98 0.22
CA ALA A 13 -5.26 -10.73 -0.34
C ALA A 13 -6.75 -10.49 -0.02
N PRO A 14 -7.24 -9.24 -0.12
CA PRO A 14 -8.68 -8.92 -0.08
C PRO A 14 -9.44 -9.62 -1.21
N VAL A 15 -10.74 -9.91 -1.01
CA VAL A 15 -11.57 -10.65 -1.99
C VAL A 15 -11.94 -9.78 -3.20
N ASP A 16 -11.90 -8.46 -3.06
CA ASP A 16 -12.41 -7.51 -4.07
C ASP A 16 -11.49 -7.36 -5.31
N PHE A 17 -10.60 -8.32 -5.54
CA PHE A 17 -9.59 -8.31 -6.61
C PHE A 17 -9.95 -9.21 -7.81
N GLU A 18 -11.20 -9.65 -7.95
CA GLU A 18 -11.65 -10.40 -9.13
C GLU A 18 -11.49 -9.63 -10.45
N ASP A 19 -11.36 -8.30 -10.43
CA ASP A 19 -11.22 -7.45 -11.63
C ASP A 19 -9.79 -7.00 -11.96
N ILE A 20 -8.77 -7.41 -11.20
CA ILE A 20 -7.38 -7.18 -11.63
C ILE A 20 -6.95 -8.39 -12.45
N PRO A 21 -6.49 -8.21 -13.71
CA PRO A 21 -5.87 -9.27 -14.47
C PRO A 21 -4.48 -9.54 -13.88
N LEU A 22 -4.46 -10.07 -12.66
CA LEU A 22 -3.33 -10.77 -12.10
C LEU A 22 -2.99 -11.82 -13.14
N SER A 23 -1.74 -11.79 -13.62
CA SER A 23 -1.25 -12.84 -14.51
C SER A 23 -1.72 -14.17 -13.94
N SER A 24 -2.37 -14.98 -14.76
CA SER A 24 -3.16 -16.15 -14.40
C SER A 24 -2.45 -17.19 -13.51
N ASN A 25 -1.20 -16.97 -13.13
CA ASN A 25 -0.41 -17.86 -12.29
C ASN A 25 -0.43 -17.45 -10.81
N VAL A 26 -0.50 -16.14 -10.48
CA VAL A 26 -0.31 -15.67 -9.09
C VAL A 26 -1.56 -15.84 -8.23
N ALA A 27 -2.74 -15.43 -8.73
CA ALA A 27 -4.01 -15.66 -8.04
C ALA A 27 -4.28 -17.17 -7.86
N ASN A 28 -3.86 -17.97 -8.85
CA ASN A 28 -3.94 -19.42 -8.79
C ASN A 28 -3.02 -20.02 -7.73
N ASP A 29 -1.80 -19.52 -7.57
CA ASP A 29 -0.87 -20.01 -6.55
C ASP A 29 -1.32 -19.65 -5.12
N GLU A 30 -1.94 -18.48 -4.94
CA GLU A 30 -2.53 -18.09 -3.67
C GLU A 30 -3.73 -18.94 -3.29
N MET A 31 -4.63 -19.18 -4.25
CA MET A 31 -5.80 -20.04 -4.05
C MET A 31 -5.38 -21.48 -3.72
N LYS A 32 -4.37 -22.02 -4.44
CA LYS A 32 -3.78 -23.33 -4.13
C LYS A 32 -3.18 -23.40 -2.73
N LEU A 33 -2.51 -22.34 -2.26
CA LEU A 33 -1.97 -22.31 -0.90
C LEU A 33 -3.09 -22.38 0.13
N ILE A 34 -4.14 -21.57 -0.04
CA ILE A 34 -5.28 -21.53 0.89
C ILE A 34 -5.97 -22.89 0.94
N ASP A 35 -6.22 -23.51 -0.22
CA ASP A 35 -6.89 -24.80 -0.29
C ASP A 35 -6.01 -25.91 0.29
N GLY A 36 -4.73 -25.94 -0.03
CA GLY A 36 -3.78 -26.88 0.60
C GLY A 36 -3.68 -26.70 2.11
N CYS A 37 -3.68 -25.46 2.61
CA CYS A 37 -3.72 -25.20 4.05
C CYS A 37 -5.02 -25.69 4.70
N ARG A 38 -6.18 -25.57 4.02
CA ARG A 38 -7.46 -26.08 4.51
C ARG A 38 -7.50 -27.60 4.57
N GLU A 39 -6.98 -28.26 3.53
CA GLU A 39 -6.88 -29.72 3.47
C GLU A 39 -6.02 -30.24 4.62
N VAL A 40 -4.81 -29.71 4.79
CA VAL A 40 -3.92 -30.10 5.89
C VAL A 40 -4.54 -29.76 7.25
N ALA A 41 -5.20 -28.61 7.40
CA ALA A 41 -5.86 -28.24 8.65
C ALA A 41 -6.97 -29.23 9.06
N ALA A 42 -7.64 -29.87 8.08
CA ALA A 42 -8.65 -30.89 8.36
C ALA A 42 -8.08 -32.16 9.01
N GLU A 43 -6.79 -32.45 8.78
CA GLU A 43 -6.08 -33.58 9.39
C GLU A 43 -5.71 -33.32 10.86
N TYR A 44 -5.73 -32.06 11.31
CA TYR A 44 -5.32 -31.64 12.65
C TYR A 44 -6.43 -30.83 13.37
N PRO A 45 -7.55 -31.46 13.74
CA PRO A 45 -8.72 -30.76 14.31
C PRO A 45 -8.45 -30.10 15.67
N ASP A 46 -7.41 -30.54 16.38
CA ASP A 46 -6.99 -29.95 17.66
C ASP A 46 -6.30 -28.58 17.49
N ILE A 47 -5.82 -28.28 16.28
CA ILE A 47 -5.16 -27.02 15.93
C ILE A 47 -6.20 -26.07 15.34
N LYS A 48 -6.33 -24.88 15.92
CA LYS A 48 -7.25 -23.87 15.37
C LYS A 48 -6.68 -23.30 14.07
N PHE A 49 -7.44 -23.38 12.97
CA PHE A 49 -7.07 -22.79 11.70
C PHE A 49 -7.99 -21.61 11.34
N ASP A 50 -7.40 -20.43 11.08
CA ASP A 50 -8.11 -19.24 10.64
C ASP A 50 -7.48 -18.68 9.35
N ILE A 51 -8.25 -17.98 8.52
CA ILE A 51 -7.75 -17.24 7.35
C ILE A 51 -7.98 -15.74 7.59
N MET A 52 -6.99 -14.91 7.27
CA MET A 52 -7.09 -13.46 7.46
C MET A 52 -6.50 -12.66 6.31
N ILE A 53 -7.08 -11.50 6.04
CA ILE A 53 -6.61 -10.61 4.98
C ILE A 53 -5.37 -9.85 5.44
N ILE A 54 -4.35 -9.73 4.57
CA ILE A 54 -3.04 -9.13 4.85
C ILE A 54 -3.13 -7.75 5.50
N ASN A 55 -4.02 -6.87 5.02
CA ASN A 55 -4.22 -5.53 5.60
C ASN A 55 -4.68 -5.61 7.06
N ASN A 56 -5.64 -6.50 7.35
CA ASN A 56 -6.10 -6.74 8.71
C ASN A 56 -4.97 -7.36 9.55
N THR A 57 -4.19 -8.28 8.98
CA THR A 57 -3.03 -8.89 9.65
C THR A 57 -2.02 -7.85 10.08
N CYS A 58 -1.63 -6.93 9.20
CA CYS A 58 -0.70 -5.85 9.53
C CYS A 58 -1.24 -4.95 10.65
N MET A 59 -2.51 -4.55 10.60
CA MET A 59 -3.11 -3.74 11.67
C MET A 59 -3.17 -4.48 13.01
N GLN A 60 -3.55 -5.76 12.98
CA GLN A 60 -3.68 -6.58 14.18
C GLN A 60 -2.32 -6.95 14.79
N LEU A 61 -1.27 -7.11 13.97
CA LEU A 61 0.11 -7.28 14.45
C LEU A 61 0.59 -6.07 15.25
N VAL A 62 0.23 -4.86 14.83
CA VAL A 62 0.59 -3.63 15.56
C VAL A 62 -0.26 -3.46 16.82
N ASN A 63 -1.57 -3.70 16.72
CA ASN A 63 -2.49 -3.42 17.82
C ASN A 63 -2.45 -4.50 18.94
N ARG A 64 -2.39 -5.78 18.57
CA ARG A 64 -2.42 -6.89 19.53
C ARG A 64 -1.65 -8.10 18.98
N PRO A 65 -0.30 -8.06 18.96
CA PRO A 65 0.53 -9.13 18.38
C PRO A 65 0.43 -10.46 19.12
N THR A 66 0.08 -10.47 20.40
CA THR A 66 -0.02 -11.68 21.24
C THR A 66 -1.17 -12.62 20.84
N GLN A 67 -1.96 -12.26 19.84
CA GLN A 67 -3.05 -13.10 19.30
C GLN A 67 -2.60 -14.06 18.18
N PHE A 68 -1.34 -13.98 17.76
CA PHE A 68 -0.77 -14.80 16.69
C PHE A 68 0.21 -15.81 17.30
N ASP A 69 0.08 -17.07 16.93
CA ASP A 69 1.09 -18.11 17.24
C ASP A 69 1.92 -18.41 16.00
N VAL A 70 1.28 -18.96 14.95
CA VAL A 70 1.92 -19.35 13.70
C VAL A 70 1.18 -18.71 12.52
N MET A 71 1.94 -18.08 11.62
CA MET A 71 1.40 -17.50 10.39
C MET A 71 1.97 -18.22 9.18
N VAL A 72 1.10 -18.54 8.22
CA VAL A 72 1.47 -19.13 6.92
C VAL A 72 1.04 -18.18 5.83
N THR A 73 1.90 -17.97 4.85
CA THR A 73 1.69 -16.96 3.82
C THR A 73 2.55 -17.22 2.58
N THR A 74 2.24 -16.55 1.47
CA THR A 74 3.09 -16.54 0.27
C THR A 74 4.33 -15.64 0.45
N ASN A 75 5.37 -15.85 -0.35
CA ASN A 75 6.64 -15.11 -0.32
C ASN A 75 6.45 -13.57 -0.34
N LEU A 76 5.48 -13.06 -1.11
CA LEU A 76 5.22 -11.62 -1.18
C LEU A 76 4.78 -11.03 0.17
N TYR A 77 3.80 -11.68 0.80
CA TYR A 77 3.24 -11.25 2.09
C TYR A 77 4.17 -11.58 3.27
N GLU A 78 5.02 -12.60 3.13
CA GLU A 78 6.08 -12.91 4.09
C GLU A 78 7.00 -11.71 4.28
N ASN A 79 7.44 -11.08 3.19
CA ASN A 79 8.29 -9.88 3.25
C ASN A 79 7.58 -8.71 3.95
N MET A 80 6.25 -8.59 3.82
CA MET A 80 5.50 -7.54 4.50
C MET A 80 5.38 -7.81 6.01
N ILE A 81 4.91 -9.01 6.37
CA ILE A 81 4.70 -9.43 7.76
C ILE A 81 6.03 -9.45 8.51
N SER A 82 7.09 -9.99 7.92
CA SER A 82 8.41 -10.04 8.54
C SER A 82 8.98 -8.65 8.83
N ASN A 83 8.78 -7.67 7.94
CA ASN A 83 9.18 -6.28 8.19
C ASN A 83 8.35 -5.61 9.29
N VAL A 84 7.04 -5.86 9.36
CA VAL A 84 6.18 -5.41 10.47
C VAL A 84 6.68 -6.00 11.79
N CYS A 85 6.87 -7.32 11.84
CA CYS A 85 7.37 -8.02 13.02
C CYS A 85 8.76 -7.55 13.43
N ALA A 86 9.67 -7.33 12.48
CA ALA A 86 10.99 -6.77 12.73
C ALA A 86 10.90 -5.38 13.35
N GLY A 87 10.00 -4.51 12.86
CA GLY A 87 9.73 -3.21 13.46
C GLY A 87 9.23 -3.31 14.91
N LEU A 88 8.34 -4.26 15.20
CA LEU A 88 7.79 -4.48 16.55
C LEU A 88 8.86 -5.00 17.52
N VAL A 89 9.67 -5.97 17.10
CA VAL A 89 10.72 -6.56 17.94
C VAL A 89 11.92 -5.62 18.11
N ALA A 90 12.33 -4.93 17.04
CA ALA A 90 13.46 -3.99 17.08
C ALA A 90 13.10 -2.66 17.77
N GLY A 91 11.87 -2.17 17.60
CA GLY A 91 11.37 -0.96 18.27
C GLY A 91 11.20 -1.13 19.78
N SER A 92 11.09 -2.37 20.26
CA SER A 92 10.91 -2.72 21.67
C SER A 92 12.21 -2.81 22.48
N LYS A 93 13.40 -2.63 21.88
CA LYS A 93 14.62 -2.48 22.67
C LYS A 93 14.59 -1.11 23.37
N TYR A 94 13.99 -1.09 24.57
CA TYR A 94 13.96 0.00 25.56
C TYR A 94 12.91 1.11 25.42
N GLY A 95 11.84 0.94 24.64
CA GLY A 95 10.77 1.96 24.54
C GLY A 95 11.25 3.30 23.95
N LYS A 96 12.40 3.29 23.27
CA LYS A 96 13.04 4.49 22.72
C LYS A 96 12.62 4.83 21.30
N TYR A 97 11.75 4.02 20.67
CA TYR A 97 11.29 4.22 19.30
C TYR A 97 12.49 4.59 18.40
N ILE A 98 13.44 3.66 18.25
CA ILE A 98 14.71 3.88 17.52
C ILE A 98 14.79 3.09 16.21
N ALA A 99 13.75 2.30 15.90
CA ALA A 99 13.71 1.47 14.71
C ALA A 99 13.46 2.31 13.45
N ASN A 100 14.03 1.86 12.34
CA ASN A 100 13.86 2.48 11.04
C ASN A 100 12.52 2.14 10.39
N PRO A 101 11.60 3.10 10.23
CA PRO A 101 10.33 2.82 9.58
C PRO A 101 10.44 2.86 8.04
N SER A 102 11.61 3.16 7.46
CA SER A 102 11.72 3.26 5.99
C SER A 102 11.41 1.95 5.28
N GLY A 103 11.85 0.80 5.81
CA GLY A 103 11.59 -0.52 5.21
C GLY A 103 10.09 -0.82 5.08
N ILE A 104 9.31 -0.56 6.14
CA ILE A 104 7.86 -0.77 6.12
C ILE A 104 7.16 0.26 5.22
N LEU A 105 7.60 1.52 5.19
CA LEU A 105 7.01 2.54 4.32
C LEU A 105 7.29 2.25 2.83
N PHE A 106 8.45 1.71 2.48
CA PHE A 106 8.73 1.23 1.13
C PHE A 106 7.92 -0.02 0.77
N ALA A 107 7.68 -0.93 1.72
CA ALA A 107 6.80 -2.07 1.49
C ALA A 107 5.37 -1.62 1.19
N VAL A 108 4.85 -0.63 1.92
CA VAL A 108 3.53 -0.02 1.65
C VAL A 108 3.52 0.62 0.27
N ALA A 109 4.56 1.36 -0.12
CA ALA A 109 4.58 1.99 -1.44
C ALA A 109 4.65 0.96 -2.58
N ASN A 110 5.44 -0.11 -2.43
CA ASN A 110 5.49 -1.20 -3.41
C ASN A 110 4.13 -1.93 -3.51
N MET A 111 3.42 -2.09 -2.40
CA MET A 111 2.05 -2.60 -2.40
C MET A 111 1.13 -1.65 -3.19
N LEU A 112 1.14 -0.34 -2.92
CA LEU A 112 0.32 0.62 -3.66
C LEU A 112 0.62 0.59 -5.16
N LYS A 113 1.90 0.45 -5.54
CA LYS A 113 2.30 0.27 -6.94
C LYS A 113 1.67 -0.97 -7.55
N TYR A 114 1.72 -2.08 -6.82
CA TYR A 114 1.13 -3.34 -7.25
C TYR A 114 -0.39 -3.24 -7.44
N LEU A 115 -1.06 -2.40 -6.63
CA LEU A 115 -2.49 -2.12 -6.73
C LEU A 115 -2.86 -1.15 -7.87
N GLY A 116 -1.91 -0.73 -8.71
CA GLY A 116 -2.12 0.29 -9.74
C GLY A 116 -2.27 1.72 -9.19
N LEU A 117 -2.02 1.92 -7.89
CA LEU A 117 -2.09 3.21 -7.21
C LEU A 117 -0.73 3.94 -7.31
N ASP A 118 -0.26 4.14 -8.54
CA ASP A 118 1.09 4.65 -8.84
C ASP A 118 1.35 6.04 -8.23
N GLN A 119 0.34 6.89 -8.18
CA GLN A 119 0.46 8.24 -7.64
C GLN A 119 0.66 8.21 -6.13
N HIS A 120 -0.12 7.41 -5.40
CA HIS A 120 0.04 7.21 -3.96
C HIS A 120 1.38 6.54 -3.62
N CYS A 121 1.77 5.53 -4.40
CA CYS A 121 3.10 4.92 -4.30
C CYS A 121 4.21 5.98 -4.41
N SER A 122 4.16 6.79 -5.48
CA SER A 122 5.17 7.80 -5.76
C SER A 122 5.24 8.84 -4.66
N THR A 123 4.10 9.29 -4.14
CA THR A 123 4.02 10.20 -2.99
C THR A 123 4.72 9.64 -1.78
N ILE A 124 4.40 8.40 -1.38
CA ILE A 124 5.01 7.78 -0.20
C ILE A 124 6.51 7.56 -0.41
N ARG A 125 6.94 7.03 -1.57
CA ARG A 125 8.37 6.84 -1.87
C ARG A 125 9.13 8.14 -1.82
N ASN A 126 8.63 9.18 -2.47
CA ASN A 126 9.30 10.48 -2.54
C ASN A 126 9.34 11.14 -1.17
N ALA A 127 8.28 11.04 -0.35
CA ALA A 127 8.28 11.58 1.00
C ALA A 127 9.30 10.89 1.93
N VAL A 128 9.43 9.56 1.82
CA VAL A 128 10.44 8.78 2.56
C VAL A 128 11.85 9.16 2.10
N LEU A 129 12.08 9.22 0.78
CA LEU A 129 13.37 9.63 0.22
C LEU A 129 13.75 11.06 0.61
N TYR A 130 12.80 11.99 0.54
CA TYR A 130 12.97 13.38 0.99
C TYR A 130 13.36 13.44 2.47
N THR A 131 12.70 12.66 3.33
CA THR A 131 13.02 12.59 4.76
C THR A 131 14.45 12.11 5.01
N ILE A 132 14.91 11.12 4.24
CA ILE A 132 16.26 10.57 4.33
C ILE A 132 17.31 11.56 3.79
N GLN A 133 17.02 12.24 2.67
CA GLN A 133 17.96 13.10 1.95
C GLN A 133 18.08 14.51 2.55
N GLU A 134 16.96 15.20 2.81
CA GLU A 134 16.96 16.61 3.23
C GLU A 134 17.19 16.79 4.72
N HIS A 135 16.52 16.01 5.56
CA HIS A 135 16.61 16.20 7.00
C HIS A 135 17.78 15.45 7.65
N LYS A 136 18.52 14.62 6.89
CA LYS A 136 19.53 13.68 7.42
C LYS A 136 19.00 12.83 8.59
N ILE A 137 17.68 12.70 8.72
CA ILE A 137 17.02 11.90 9.74
C ILE A 137 17.15 10.46 9.31
N LYS A 138 18.23 9.86 9.80
CA LYS A 138 18.49 8.44 9.75
C LYS A 138 18.18 7.90 11.16
N THR A 139 17.62 6.72 11.27
CA THR A 139 17.45 6.08 12.57
C THR A 139 18.77 5.44 13.02
N ALA A 140 18.86 5.03 14.28
CA ALA A 140 20.12 4.63 14.92
C ALA A 140 20.88 3.51 14.18
N ASP A 141 20.15 2.64 13.49
CA ASP A 141 20.65 1.58 12.62
C ASP A 141 21.42 2.06 11.38
N ILE A 142 21.23 3.31 10.94
CA ILE A 142 21.97 3.93 9.80
C ILE A 142 22.82 5.12 10.27
N GLY A 143 23.23 5.11 11.54
CA GLY A 143 24.27 6.01 12.07
C GLY A 143 23.82 7.41 12.45
N SER A 144 22.57 7.60 12.90
CA SER A 144 22.06 8.89 13.41
C SER A 144 21.35 8.73 14.75
N THR A 145 21.08 9.86 15.43
CA THR A 145 20.46 9.91 16.75
C THR A 145 18.95 10.11 16.72
N SER A 146 18.33 10.13 15.53
CA SER A 146 16.91 10.45 15.38
C SER A 146 16.01 9.28 15.80
N THR A 147 14.87 9.61 16.42
CA THR A 147 13.87 8.61 16.80
C THR A 147 12.92 8.28 15.63
N THR A 148 12.30 7.10 15.68
CA THR A 148 11.20 6.68 14.79
C THR A 148 10.10 7.73 14.74
N THR A 149 9.76 8.39 15.86
CA THR A 149 8.72 9.44 15.89
C THR A 149 9.13 10.67 15.07
N GLN A 150 10.40 11.09 15.16
CA GLN A 150 10.91 12.19 14.35
C GLN A 150 10.90 11.83 12.86
N PHE A 151 11.31 10.60 12.52
CA PHE A 151 11.25 10.12 11.14
C PHE A 151 9.81 10.12 10.61
N ILE A 152 8.86 9.54 11.36
CA ILE A 152 7.46 9.47 10.96
C ILE A 152 6.86 10.88 10.80
N GLY A 153 7.15 11.80 11.74
CA GLY A 153 6.67 13.18 11.66
C GLY A 153 7.14 13.89 10.38
N CYS A 154 8.41 13.75 10.02
CA CYS A 154 8.95 14.29 8.78
C CYS A 154 8.33 13.63 7.53
N ALA A 155 8.22 12.30 7.53
CA ALA A 155 7.61 11.57 6.42
C ALA A 155 6.14 11.99 6.21
N LEU A 156 5.35 12.13 7.28
CA LEU A 156 3.98 12.63 7.22
C LEU A 156 3.90 14.03 6.64
N ASN A 157 4.76 14.95 7.10
CA ASN A 157 4.78 16.31 6.56
C ASN A 157 5.13 16.34 5.06
N GLY A 158 6.08 15.48 4.63
CA GLY A 158 6.41 15.29 3.22
C GLY A 158 5.22 14.78 2.41
N ILE A 159 4.51 13.75 2.91
CA ILE A 159 3.31 13.20 2.26
C ILE A 159 2.24 14.28 2.13
N VAL A 160 1.97 15.05 3.18
CA VAL A 160 0.96 16.13 3.15
C VAL A 160 1.31 17.17 2.10
N LYS A 161 2.55 17.68 2.10
CA LYS A 161 3.01 18.65 1.09
C LYS A 161 2.85 18.15 -0.34
N MET A 162 3.27 16.91 -0.60
CA MET A 162 3.21 16.31 -1.94
C MET A 162 1.75 16.02 -2.36
N THR A 163 0.89 15.64 -1.42
CA THR A 163 -0.54 15.43 -1.69
C THR A 163 -1.25 16.75 -1.99
N SER A 164 -0.92 17.84 -1.29
CA SER A 164 -1.44 19.18 -1.60
C SER A 164 -1.03 19.66 -3.01
N GLN A 165 0.21 19.36 -3.45
CA GLN A 165 0.64 19.65 -4.82
C GLN A 165 -0.10 18.79 -5.86
N ILE A 166 -0.40 17.53 -5.55
CA ILE A 166 -1.19 16.66 -6.41
C ILE A 166 -2.61 17.18 -6.60
N VAL A 167 -3.27 17.58 -5.51
CA VAL A 167 -4.64 18.14 -5.58
C VAL A 167 -4.66 19.40 -6.44
N PHE A 168 -3.69 20.31 -6.25
CA PHE A 168 -3.58 21.52 -7.06
C PHE A 168 -3.36 21.22 -8.55
N ASN A 169 -2.46 20.29 -8.88
CA ASN A 169 -2.21 19.91 -10.28
C ASN A 169 -3.42 19.22 -10.93
N TYR A 170 -4.19 18.45 -10.15
CA TYR A 170 -5.41 17.81 -10.62
C TYR A 170 -6.50 18.83 -10.95
N GLU A 171 -6.72 19.82 -10.07
CA GLU A 171 -7.65 20.93 -10.31
C GLU A 171 -7.28 21.71 -11.58
N ILE A 172 -5.99 22.03 -11.77
CA ILE A 172 -5.50 22.71 -12.96
C ILE A 172 -5.73 21.87 -14.23
N THR A 173 -5.46 20.56 -14.18
CA THR A 173 -5.66 19.66 -15.33
C THR A 173 -7.14 19.58 -15.72
N ASN A 174 -8.05 19.47 -14.75
CA ASN A 174 -9.50 19.49 -15.02
C ASN A 174 -9.95 20.82 -15.63
N ILE A 175 -9.40 21.95 -15.16
CA ILE A 175 -9.68 23.26 -15.75
C ILE A 175 -9.23 23.31 -17.22
N TYR A 176 -8.03 22.80 -17.55
CA TYR A 176 -7.56 22.76 -18.93
C TYR A 176 -8.43 21.88 -19.83
N GLN A 177 -8.85 20.70 -19.36
CA GLN A 177 -9.77 19.85 -20.13
C GLN A 177 -11.14 20.49 -20.34
N GLU A 178 -11.69 21.18 -19.34
CA GLU A 178 -12.93 21.95 -19.52
C GLU A 178 -12.78 23.10 -20.54
N ILE A 179 -11.60 23.73 -20.60
CA ILE A 179 -11.32 24.79 -21.57
C ILE A 179 -11.21 24.23 -23.00
N GLU A 180 -10.53 23.10 -23.21
CA GLU A 180 -10.41 22.44 -24.52
C GLU A 180 -11.79 22.03 -25.06
N VAL A 181 -12.64 21.40 -24.24
CA VAL A 181 -14.00 21.01 -24.65
C VAL A 181 -14.85 22.22 -25.05
N LYS A 182 -14.71 23.35 -24.34
CA LYS A 182 -15.43 24.61 -24.67
C LYS A 182 -14.88 25.30 -25.92
N GLN A 183 -13.62 25.08 -26.29
CA GLN A 183 -13.02 25.61 -27.52
C GLN A 183 -13.46 24.80 -28.74
N GLU A 184 -13.52 23.47 -28.64
CA GLU A 184 -14.03 22.60 -29.71
C GLU A 184 -15.52 22.84 -29.99
N ALA A 185 -16.34 22.99 -28.94
CA ALA A 185 -17.77 23.33 -29.09
C ALA A 185 -18.02 24.68 -29.77
N ASN A 186 -17.12 25.66 -29.60
CA ASN A 186 -17.21 26.96 -30.26
C ASN A 186 -16.70 26.94 -31.72
N GLN A 187 -15.98 25.90 -32.15
CA GLN A 187 -15.55 25.72 -33.53
C GLN A 187 -16.61 25.01 -34.40
N SER A 188 -17.45 24.14 -33.81
CA SER A 188 -18.54 23.47 -34.54
C SER A 188 -19.70 24.40 -34.93
N ASP A 189 -19.88 25.55 -34.24
CA ASP A 189 -20.95 26.51 -34.54
C ASP A 189 -20.62 27.50 -35.68
N ARG A 190 -19.48 27.32 -36.38
CA ARG A 190 -18.99 28.24 -37.42
C ARG A 190 -19.08 27.75 -38.87
N ILE A 191 -19.91 26.76 -39.18
CA ILE A 191 -20.13 26.34 -40.57
C ILE A 191 -21.64 26.23 -40.83
N ASP A 192 -22.20 27.30 -41.41
CA ASP A 192 -23.32 27.28 -42.36
C ASP A 192 -23.56 28.72 -42.87
N PHE A 193 -22.81 29.11 -43.91
CA PHE A 193 -23.26 30.14 -44.84
C PHE A 193 -23.09 29.58 -46.25
N ASP A 194 -24.19 28.97 -46.69
CA ASP A 194 -24.49 28.50 -48.02
C ASP A 194 -24.23 29.60 -49.07
N THR A 195 -23.18 29.47 -49.87
CA THR A 195 -23.00 30.22 -51.11
C THR A 195 -23.65 29.44 -52.25
N GLY A 196 -24.98 29.52 -52.32
CA GLY A 196 -25.79 28.99 -53.41
C GLY A 196 -26.34 30.09 -54.31
N ALA A 197 -26.21 29.85 -55.62
CA ALA A 197 -26.98 30.39 -56.75
C ALA A 197 -26.46 31.64 -57.50
N GLU A 198 -25.78 31.29 -58.58
CA GLU A 198 -25.58 31.93 -59.89
C GLU A 198 -26.67 32.91 -60.36
N ILE A 199 -26.20 33.95 -61.06
CA ILE A 199 -26.98 34.97 -61.76
C ILE A 199 -27.07 34.53 -63.24
N ASP A 200 -28.29 34.32 -63.73
CA ASP A 200 -28.66 34.34 -65.15
C ASP A 200 -29.57 35.55 -65.42
#